data_AF-A0A8T1RN56-F1
#
_entry.id   AF-A0A8T1RN56-F1
#
_cell.length_a   1.000
_cell.length_b   1.000
_cell.length_c   1.000
_cell.angle_alpha   90.00
_cell.angle_beta   90.00
_cell.angle_gamma   90.00
#
_symmetry.space_group_name_H-M   'P 1'
#
loop_
_entity.id
_entity.type
_entity.pdbx_description
1 polymer ?
#
loop_
_entity_poly.entity_id
_entity_poly.type
_entity_poly.pdbx_seq_one_letter_code
_entity_poly.pdbx_strand_id
1 'polypeptide(L)'
;MYFHYYGQLLHQQNMLQDYVRTGTYYAAVMENRTDFIGRVVVDVGAGSGILSLFAAQAGAKHVYAVEASEMAEYAQKLIAGNPSLGQRITVVKGKVEEVELPEKADILISEPMGTLLVNERMLESYVIARDRFLVPNGKMFPTAGRIHMAPFSDEYLFIEIANKALFWQQQNYYGVDLTPLHGSAFQGYFSQPVVDAFDPRLLVAPPIFHGIDFMKIKEEELYEIDIPLRFTSSVGARVHGLACWFDVLFNGSTVQRWLSTAPGAPTTHWYQLRCVLSQPIYVMAGQEITGRLHMIAHNAQSYTIYLTLSAKMWGPGAEQGGILQTSSCKLDLKEPYYRMSQPQAYPMVQDQQSHQLISTQDIPIQTHDLDDPELMQQPSPNSGTHLNMMENV
;
A
#
# COMPACT_ATOMS: atom_id res chain seq x y z
N MET A 1 13.79 17.11 -5.99
CA MET A 1 13.41 15.75 -6.42
C MET A 1 11.97 15.44 -6.02
N TYR A 2 11.56 15.61 -4.76
CA TYR A 2 10.18 15.42 -4.28
C TYR A 2 9.09 16.16 -5.08
N PHE A 3 9.12 17.49 -5.12
CA PHE A 3 8.11 18.27 -5.89
C PHE A 3 8.18 18.03 -7.40
N HIS A 4 9.33 17.60 -7.93
CA HIS A 4 9.44 17.24 -9.34
C HIS A 4 8.65 15.96 -9.65
N TYR A 5 8.71 14.96 -8.77
CA TYR A 5 7.91 13.74 -8.87
C TYR A 5 6.40 14.09 -8.85
N TYR A 6 5.95 14.86 -7.86
CA TYR A 6 4.53 15.22 -7.75
C TYR A 6 4.01 16.20 -8.82
N GLY A 7 4.93 16.87 -9.53
CA GLY A 7 4.63 17.73 -10.69
C GLY A 7 4.31 16.98 -11.99
N GLN A 8 4.34 15.64 -12.01
CA GLN A 8 4.05 14.85 -13.21
C GLN A 8 2.63 14.26 -13.19
N LEU A 9 1.92 14.35 -14.32
CA LEU A 9 0.56 13.83 -14.47
C LEU A 9 0.46 12.31 -14.26
N LEU A 10 1.51 11.55 -14.61
CA LEU A 10 1.53 10.09 -14.41
C LEU A 10 1.36 9.71 -12.93
N HIS A 11 2.03 10.43 -12.03
CA HIS A 11 1.92 10.16 -10.59
C HIS A 11 0.56 10.60 -10.03
N GLN A 12 0.02 11.72 -10.50
CA GLN A 12 -1.35 12.14 -10.17
C GLN A 12 -2.39 11.13 -10.68
N GLN A 13 -2.21 10.58 -11.87
CA GLN A 13 -3.09 9.56 -12.43
C GLN A 13 -3.08 8.29 -11.58
N ASN A 14 -1.91 7.78 -11.18
CA ASN A 14 -1.81 6.61 -10.31
C ASN A 14 -2.59 6.81 -9.01
N MET A 15 -2.46 8.00 -8.41
CA MET A 15 -3.17 8.42 -7.21
C MET A 15 -4.69 8.53 -7.41
N LEU A 16 -5.15 9.02 -8.56
CA LEU A 16 -6.57 9.18 -8.90
C LEU A 16 -7.25 7.85 -9.27
N GLN A 17 -6.51 6.92 -9.89
CA GLN A 17 -7.00 5.58 -10.26
C GLN A 17 -7.16 4.64 -9.06
N ASP A 18 -6.57 4.98 -7.91
CA ASP A 18 -6.94 4.36 -6.64
C ASP A 18 -8.35 4.80 -6.25
N TYR A 19 -9.34 4.01 -6.66
CA TYR A 19 -10.75 4.28 -6.40
C TYR A 19 -11.12 4.16 -4.92
N VAL A 20 -10.40 3.36 -4.13
CA VAL A 20 -10.62 3.25 -2.69
C VAL A 20 -10.22 4.56 -2.04
N ARG A 21 -9.04 5.08 -2.36
CA ARG A 21 -8.56 6.42 -1.94
C ARG A 21 -9.53 7.51 -2.38
N THR A 22 -9.65 7.72 -3.69
CA THR A 22 -10.37 8.87 -4.25
C THR A 22 -11.86 8.81 -3.91
N GLY A 23 -12.46 7.62 -3.95
CA GLY A 23 -13.86 7.40 -3.61
C GLY A 23 -14.16 7.63 -2.13
N THR A 24 -13.28 7.24 -1.21
CA THR A 24 -13.48 7.49 0.23
C THR A 24 -13.39 8.97 0.56
N TYR A 25 -12.46 9.71 -0.05
CA TYR A 25 -12.39 11.17 0.07
C TYR A 25 -13.66 11.83 -0.45
N TYR A 26 -14.13 11.43 -1.64
CA TYR A 26 -15.37 11.93 -2.21
C TYR A 26 -16.56 11.68 -1.28
N ALA A 27 -16.72 10.46 -0.79
CA ALA A 27 -17.80 10.09 0.14
C ALA A 27 -17.71 10.87 1.46
N ALA A 28 -16.51 10.99 2.04
CA ALA A 28 -16.29 11.74 3.27
C ALA A 28 -16.74 13.20 3.15
N VAL A 29 -16.46 13.84 2.02
CA VAL A 29 -16.88 15.22 1.73
C VAL A 29 -18.39 15.29 1.42
N MET A 30 -18.90 14.44 0.53
CA MET A 30 -20.28 14.52 0.05
C MET A 30 -21.33 14.09 1.07
N GLU A 31 -21.02 13.17 1.96
CA GLU A 31 -21.94 12.74 3.01
C GLU A 31 -21.93 13.68 4.21
N ASN A 32 -20.87 14.49 4.33
CA ASN A 32 -20.74 15.54 5.33
C ASN A 32 -20.88 16.95 4.73
N ARG A 33 -21.68 17.12 3.67
CA ARG A 33 -21.88 18.42 3.01
C ARG A 33 -22.22 19.57 3.95
N THR A 34 -22.92 19.30 5.05
CA THR A 34 -23.23 20.30 6.09
C THR A 34 -21.99 20.95 6.69
N ASP A 35 -20.86 20.24 6.71
CA ASP A 35 -19.58 20.77 7.15
C ASP A 35 -18.98 21.72 6.10
N PHE A 36 -19.27 21.55 4.81
CA PHE A 36 -18.68 22.32 3.71
C PHE A 36 -19.55 23.49 3.21
N ILE A 37 -20.89 23.39 3.29
CA ILE A 37 -21.79 24.39 2.72
C ILE A 37 -21.53 25.78 3.32
N GLY A 38 -21.23 26.76 2.44
CA GLY A 38 -20.99 28.14 2.84
C GLY A 38 -19.68 28.36 3.62
N ARG A 39 -18.81 27.36 3.70
CA ARG A 39 -17.54 27.42 4.44
C ARG A 39 -16.34 27.74 3.56
N VAL A 40 -15.29 28.24 4.20
CA VAL A 40 -13.96 28.40 3.60
C VAL A 40 -13.15 27.13 3.83
N VAL A 41 -12.58 26.60 2.76
CA VAL A 41 -11.78 25.37 2.78
C VAL A 41 -10.36 25.67 2.31
N VAL A 42 -9.36 25.04 2.93
CA VAL A 42 -8.00 25.01 2.40
C VAL A 42 -7.63 23.56 2.09
N ASP A 43 -7.20 23.34 0.85
CA ASP A 43 -6.69 22.06 0.35
C ASP A 43 -5.16 22.10 0.34
N VAL A 44 -4.53 21.34 1.24
CA VAL A 44 -3.08 21.37 1.48
C VAL A 44 -2.38 20.32 0.63
N GLY A 45 -1.50 20.74 -0.26
CA GLY A 45 -0.89 19.84 -1.25
C GLY A 45 -1.93 19.38 -2.26
N ALA A 46 -2.63 20.34 -2.87
CA ALA A 46 -3.82 20.09 -3.67
C ALA A 46 -3.57 19.18 -4.89
N GLY A 47 -2.32 19.01 -5.34
CA GLY A 47 -1.97 18.20 -6.49
C GLY A 47 -2.76 18.66 -7.71
N SER A 48 -3.51 17.77 -8.33
CA SER A 48 -4.39 18.11 -9.46
C SER A 48 -5.59 19.00 -9.10
N GLY A 49 -5.85 19.27 -7.83
CA GLY A 49 -7.00 20.04 -7.34
C GLY A 49 -8.29 19.22 -7.18
N ILE A 50 -8.20 17.88 -7.17
CA ILE A 50 -9.39 17.02 -7.12
C ILE A 50 -10.20 17.19 -5.82
N LEU A 51 -9.52 17.29 -4.67
CA LEU A 51 -10.17 17.47 -3.37
C LEU A 51 -10.81 18.86 -3.26
N SER A 52 -10.14 19.87 -3.82
CA SER A 52 -10.71 21.21 -3.99
C SER A 52 -12.01 21.22 -4.80
N LEU A 53 -12.06 20.44 -5.90
CA LEU A 53 -13.29 20.29 -6.69
C LEU A 53 -14.40 19.58 -5.90
N PHE A 54 -14.07 18.57 -5.10
CA PHE A 54 -15.05 17.93 -4.21
C PHE A 54 -15.58 18.91 -3.17
N ALA A 55 -14.73 19.71 -2.54
CA ALA A 55 -15.17 20.73 -1.58
C ALA A 55 -16.09 21.77 -2.24
N ALA A 56 -15.77 22.23 -3.46
CA ALA A 56 -16.63 23.14 -4.22
C ALA A 56 -17.98 22.48 -4.59
N GLN A 57 -17.98 21.23 -5.02
CA GLN A 57 -19.20 20.44 -5.29
C GLN A 57 -20.08 20.30 -4.03
N ALA A 58 -19.45 20.15 -2.86
CA ALA A 58 -20.15 20.02 -1.59
C ALA A 58 -20.90 21.29 -1.19
N GLY A 59 -20.48 22.45 -1.74
CA GLY A 59 -21.10 23.75 -1.50
C GLY A 59 -20.19 24.74 -0.77
N ALA A 60 -18.88 24.50 -0.71
CA ALA A 60 -17.92 25.47 -0.16
C ALA A 60 -18.16 26.88 -0.72
N LYS A 61 -18.06 27.89 0.15
CA LYS A 61 -18.09 29.31 -0.21
C LYS A 61 -16.85 29.64 -1.05
N HIS A 62 -15.69 29.20 -0.59
CA HIS A 62 -14.42 29.37 -1.27
C HIS A 62 -13.44 28.25 -0.89
N VAL A 63 -12.55 27.88 -1.81
CA VAL A 63 -11.49 26.89 -1.60
C VAL A 63 -10.16 27.51 -2.00
N TYR A 64 -9.18 27.52 -1.09
CA TYR A 64 -7.80 27.84 -1.41
C TYR A 64 -7.02 26.54 -1.61
N ALA A 65 -6.63 26.27 -2.86
CA ALA A 65 -5.88 25.07 -3.25
C ALA A 65 -4.38 25.37 -3.23
N VAL A 66 -3.69 24.97 -2.16
CA VAL A 66 -2.26 25.24 -1.98
C VAL A 66 -1.45 24.09 -2.57
N GLU A 67 -0.61 24.38 -3.56
CA GLU A 67 0.21 23.38 -4.24
C GLU A 67 1.62 23.92 -4.51
N ALA A 68 2.64 23.21 -4.05
CA ALA A 68 4.03 23.68 -4.11
C ALA A 68 4.72 23.33 -5.43
N SER A 69 4.31 22.26 -6.10
CA SER A 69 4.90 21.79 -7.36
C SER A 69 4.34 22.51 -8.59
N GLU A 70 4.89 22.16 -9.75
CA GLU A 70 4.36 22.58 -11.06
C GLU A 70 2.96 22.00 -11.36
N MET A 71 2.46 21.08 -10.53
CA MET A 71 1.08 20.59 -10.64
C MET A 71 0.05 21.70 -10.44
N ALA A 72 0.41 22.80 -9.77
CA ALA A 72 -0.46 23.97 -9.62
C ALA A 72 -0.99 24.50 -10.96
N GLU A 73 -0.18 24.47 -12.02
CA GLU A 73 -0.61 24.92 -13.36
C GLU A 73 -1.65 23.96 -13.98
N TYR A 74 -1.49 22.66 -13.75
CA TYR A 74 -2.46 21.65 -14.20
C TYR A 74 -3.74 21.71 -13.38
N ALA A 75 -3.64 21.97 -12.07
CA ALA A 75 -4.80 22.22 -11.21
C ALA A 75 -5.60 23.41 -11.74
N GLN A 76 -4.95 24.53 -12.06
CA GLN A 76 -5.60 25.69 -12.68
C GLN A 76 -6.33 25.33 -13.97
N LYS A 77 -5.69 24.54 -14.86
CA LYS A 77 -6.31 24.06 -16.10
C LYS A 77 -7.54 23.19 -15.84
N LEU A 78 -7.45 22.23 -14.91
CA LEU A 78 -8.56 21.35 -14.57
C LEU A 78 -9.73 22.13 -13.95
N ILE A 79 -9.44 23.05 -13.05
CA ILE A 79 -10.42 23.93 -12.40
C ILE A 79 -11.11 24.83 -13.42
N ALA A 80 -10.34 25.45 -14.33
CA ALA A 80 -10.89 26.28 -15.41
C ALA A 80 -11.80 25.49 -16.38
N GLY A 81 -11.49 24.21 -16.61
CA GLY A 81 -12.33 23.28 -17.36
C GLY A 81 -13.67 22.92 -16.68
N ASN A 82 -13.85 23.29 -15.41
CA ASN A 82 -15.05 23.03 -14.61
C ASN A 82 -15.65 24.35 -14.07
N PRO A 83 -16.12 25.28 -14.93
CA PRO A 83 -16.41 26.66 -14.56
C PRO A 83 -17.53 26.82 -13.52
N SER A 84 -18.48 25.88 -13.43
CA SER A 84 -19.54 25.89 -12.41
C SER A 84 -19.01 25.72 -10.98
N LEU A 85 -17.82 25.13 -10.83
CA LEU A 85 -17.14 24.91 -9.56
C LEU A 85 -15.96 25.86 -9.39
N GLY A 86 -15.21 26.09 -10.49
CA GLY A 86 -13.91 26.77 -10.45
C GLY A 86 -13.98 28.24 -10.04
N GLN A 87 -15.12 28.92 -10.20
CA GLN A 87 -15.30 30.29 -9.69
C GLN A 87 -15.09 30.43 -8.17
N ARG A 88 -15.15 29.32 -7.43
CA ARG A 88 -14.97 29.28 -5.98
C ARG A 88 -13.60 28.80 -5.54
N ILE A 89 -12.70 28.50 -6.47
CA ILE A 89 -11.41 27.88 -6.16
C ILE A 89 -10.27 28.80 -6.61
N THR A 90 -9.41 29.18 -5.68
CA THR A 90 -8.17 29.91 -5.97
C THR A 90 -6.99 28.97 -5.76
N VAL A 91 -6.19 28.76 -6.82
CA VAL A 91 -4.94 28.00 -6.71
C VAL A 91 -3.82 28.93 -6.23
N VAL A 92 -3.16 28.55 -5.14
CA VAL A 92 -2.04 29.28 -4.54
C VAL A 92 -0.78 28.43 -4.72
N LYS A 93 0.11 28.83 -5.64
CA LYS A 93 1.36 28.13 -5.89
C LYS A 93 2.38 28.47 -4.80
N GLY A 94 2.83 27.48 -4.03
CA GLY A 94 3.83 27.66 -2.99
C GLY A 94 3.71 26.60 -1.89
N LYS A 95 4.70 26.59 -0.99
CA LYS A 95 4.67 25.69 0.17
C LYS A 95 3.71 26.22 1.24
N VAL A 96 3.01 25.33 1.93
CA VAL A 96 2.01 25.72 2.93
C VAL A 96 2.62 26.44 4.14
N GLU A 97 3.93 26.30 4.35
CA GLU A 97 4.72 26.98 5.37
C GLU A 97 5.07 28.43 5.00
N GLU A 98 5.01 28.78 3.70
CA GLU A 98 5.52 30.04 3.15
C GLU A 98 4.41 30.94 2.58
N VAL A 99 3.29 30.37 2.12
CA VAL A 99 2.18 31.13 1.54
C VAL A 99 1.39 31.90 2.60
N GLU A 100 0.68 32.94 2.17
CA GLU A 100 -0.29 33.69 2.99
C GLU A 100 -1.68 33.58 2.36
N LEU A 101 -2.70 33.46 3.21
CA LEU A 101 -4.10 33.36 2.80
C LEU A 101 -4.90 34.55 3.35
N PRO A 102 -5.88 35.08 2.60
CA PRO A 102 -6.58 36.31 2.98
C PRO A 102 -7.56 36.12 4.16
N GLU A 103 -7.96 34.88 4.46
CA GLU A 103 -8.82 34.54 5.59
C GLU A 103 -8.47 33.13 6.11
N LYS A 104 -8.88 32.84 7.35
CA LYS A 104 -8.75 31.50 7.95
C LYS A 104 -9.82 30.55 7.38
N ALA A 105 -9.54 29.25 7.40
CA ALA A 105 -10.43 28.20 6.93
C ALA A 105 -11.27 27.59 8.05
N ASP A 106 -12.52 27.25 7.74
CA ASP A 106 -13.37 26.42 8.59
C ASP A 106 -12.96 24.95 8.53
N ILE A 107 -12.43 24.52 7.38
CA ILE A 107 -12.00 23.14 7.11
C ILE A 107 -10.65 23.12 6.42
N LEU A 108 -9.75 22.27 6.92
CA LEU A 108 -8.59 21.81 6.17
C LEU A 108 -8.85 20.43 5.59
N ILE A 109 -8.62 20.28 4.29
CA ILE A 109 -8.61 18.99 3.62
C ILE A 109 -7.21 18.73 3.05
N SER A 110 -6.75 17.48 3.12
CA SER A 110 -5.48 17.09 2.53
C SER A 110 -5.42 15.57 2.36
N GLU A 111 -4.49 15.12 1.53
CA GLU A 111 -4.03 13.74 1.50
C GLU A 111 -2.53 13.71 1.84
N PRO A 112 -2.18 13.74 3.15
CA PRO A 112 -0.80 13.81 3.60
C PRO A 112 -0.18 12.44 3.91
N MET A 113 -0.83 11.34 3.52
CA MET A 113 -0.43 10.00 3.96
C MET A 113 0.59 9.38 3.01
N GLY A 114 1.78 9.06 3.54
CA GLY A 114 2.75 8.21 2.86
C GLY A 114 2.63 6.73 3.27
N THR A 115 3.55 5.90 2.79
CA THR A 115 3.78 4.55 3.34
C THR A 115 3.89 4.59 4.87
N LEU A 116 3.23 3.66 5.56
CA LEU A 116 3.14 3.65 7.03
C LEU A 116 2.56 4.94 7.62
N LEU A 117 1.68 5.64 6.89
CA LEU A 117 1.07 6.94 7.23
C LEU A 117 2.05 8.13 7.23
N VAL A 118 3.29 7.94 7.70
CA VAL A 118 4.22 9.03 8.02
C VAL A 118 5.30 9.28 6.98
N ASN A 119 5.57 8.33 6.06
CA ASN A 119 6.60 8.52 5.04
C ASN A 119 6.34 9.79 4.23
N GLU A 120 7.39 10.37 3.64
CA GLU A 120 7.36 11.66 2.93
C GLU A 120 7.21 12.89 3.83
N ARG A 121 6.89 12.68 5.13
CA ARG A 121 6.82 13.72 6.16
C ARG A 121 5.81 14.83 5.86
N MET A 122 4.82 14.57 5.00
CA MET A 122 3.79 15.55 4.64
C MET A 122 2.81 15.86 5.79
N LEU A 123 2.71 14.99 6.80
CA LEU A 123 1.95 15.26 8.02
C LEU A 123 2.44 16.51 8.77
N GLU A 124 3.73 16.85 8.69
CA GLU A 124 4.29 18.06 9.29
C GLU A 124 3.67 19.31 8.63
N SER A 125 3.70 19.38 7.30
CA SER A 125 3.03 20.43 6.53
C SER A 125 1.53 20.51 6.84
N TYR A 126 0.87 19.37 7.05
CA TYR A 126 -0.56 19.33 7.40
C TYR A 126 -0.85 19.91 8.79
N VAL A 127 0.01 19.59 9.78
CA VAL A 127 -0.07 20.14 11.14
C VAL A 127 0.27 21.64 11.15
N ILE A 128 1.28 22.07 10.39
CA ILE A 128 1.60 23.49 10.23
C ILE A 128 0.42 24.24 9.60
N ALA A 129 -0.23 23.67 8.59
CA ALA A 129 -1.42 24.26 7.97
C ALA A 129 -2.57 24.42 8.97
N ARG A 130 -2.78 23.45 9.88
CA ARG A 130 -3.75 23.57 10.99
C ARG A 130 -3.47 24.80 11.82
N ASP A 131 -2.24 24.94 12.30
CA ASP A 131 -1.87 26.02 13.21
C ASP A 131 -1.91 27.40 12.50
N ARG A 132 -1.54 27.44 11.21
CA ARG A 132 -1.52 28.66 10.41
C ARG A 132 -2.87 29.07 9.85
N PHE A 133 -3.74 28.16 9.48
CA PHE A 133 -4.92 28.50 8.66
C PHE A 133 -6.25 28.05 9.22
N LEU A 134 -6.32 27.10 10.16
CA LEU A 134 -7.61 26.66 10.69
C LEU A 134 -8.14 27.63 11.76
N VAL A 135 -9.45 27.91 11.72
CA VAL A 135 -10.13 28.64 12.81
C VAL A 135 -10.23 27.78 14.08
N PRO A 136 -10.38 28.39 15.28
CA PRO A 136 -10.75 27.64 16.47
C PRO A 136 -12.03 26.81 16.23
N ASN A 137 -12.01 25.53 16.61
CA ASN A 137 -13.09 24.56 16.37
C ASN A 137 -13.39 24.24 14.89
N GLY A 138 -12.48 24.61 13.98
CA GLY A 138 -12.52 24.12 12.60
C GLY A 138 -12.30 22.61 12.51
N LYS A 139 -12.45 22.04 11.32
CA LYS A 139 -12.31 20.59 11.08
C LYS A 139 -11.11 20.27 10.19
N MET A 140 -10.54 19.09 10.41
CA MET A 140 -9.50 18.51 9.55
C MET A 140 -10.00 17.22 8.92
N PHE A 141 -9.89 17.11 7.61
CA PHE A 141 -10.22 15.93 6.80
C PHE A 141 -8.94 15.44 6.09
N PRO A 142 -8.29 14.36 6.57
CA PRO A 142 -8.65 13.52 7.72
C PRO A 142 -8.39 14.19 9.09
N THR A 143 -9.09 13.73 10.12
CA THR A 143 -9.04 14.25 11.50
C THR A 143 -8.02 13.50 12.36
N ALA A 144 -7.86 12.20 12.13
CA ALA A 144 -6.92 11.37 12.87
C ALA A 144 -6.42 10.21 12.00
N GLY A 145 -5.25 9.69 12.33
CA GLY A 145 -4.68 8.48 11.75
C GLY A 145 -4.44 7.40 12.79
N ARG A 146 -4.38 6.15 12.34
CA ARG A 146 -3.98 5.00 13.15
C ARG A 146 -2.93 4.22 12.38
N ILE A 147 -1.77 4.01 12.99
CA ILE A 147 -0.81 3.01 12.50
C ILE A 147 -1.16 1.70 13.19
N HIS A 148 -1.52 0.70 12.43
CA HIS A 148 -1.79 -0.65 12.93
C HIS A 148 -0.55 -1.51 12.79
N MET A 149 -0.35 -2.42 13.74
CA MET A 149 0.81 -3.32 13.78
C MET A 149 0.38 -4.70 14.24
N ALA A 150 0.93 -5.75 13.64
CA ALA A 150 0.74 -7.13 14.08
C ALA A 150 1.96 -8.00 13.69
N PRO A 151 2.40 -8.94 14.55
CA PRO A 151 3.43 -9.90 14.17
C PRO A 151 2.91 -10.83 13.07
N PHE A 152 3.76 -11.21 12.13
CA PHE A 152 3.39 -12.12 11.04
C PHE A 152 4.35 -13.31 10.91
N SER A 153 3.87 -14.39 10.28
CA SER A 153 4.66 -15.54 9.89
C SER A 153 4.55 -15.77 8.38
N ASP A 154 5.62 -15.46 7.64
CA ASP A 154 5.73 -15.72 6.21
C ASP A 154 7.15 -16.25 5.87
N GLU A 155 7.28 -17.58 5.84
CA GLU A 155 8.55 -18.24 5.53
C GLU A 155 8.98 -17.98 4.08
N TYR A 156 8.03 -17.87 3.15
CA TYR A 156 8.34 -17.63 1.74
C TYR A 156 9.01 -16.27 1.56
N LEU A 157 8.47 -15.22 2.17
CA LEU A 157 9.09 -13.90 2.16
C LEU A 157 10.49 -13.92 2.78
N PHE A 158 10.63 -14.56 3.95
CA PHE A 158 11.91 -14.64 4.65
C PHE A 158 12.99 -15.30 3.78
N ILE A 159 12.67 -16.45 3.18
CA ILE A 159 13.57 -17.17 2.27
C ILE A 159 13.86 -16.34 1.02
N GLU A 160 12.88 -15.66 0.44
CA GLU A 160 13.07 -14.79 -0.73
C GLU A 160 14.10 -13.70 -0.46
N ILE A 161 14.01 -13.01 0.69
CA ILE A 161 14.97 -11.96 1.08
C ILE A 161 16.35 -12.56 1.35
N ALA A 162 16.41 -13.65 2.13
CA ALA A 162 17.68 -14.32 2.46
C ALA A 162 18.40 -14.81 1.19
N ASN A 163 17.65 -15.34 0.21
CA ASN A 163 18.21 -15.88 -1.02
C ASN A 163 18.84 -14.82 -1.93
N LYS A 164 18.41 -13.55 -1.85
CA LYS A 164 19.06 -12.46 -2.62
C LYS A 164 20.55 -12.33 -2.27
N ALA A 165 20.91 -12.62 -1.01
CA ALA A 165 22.30 -12.58 -0.56
C ALA A 165 23.16 -13.70 -1.14
N LEU A 166 22.57 -14.82 -1.59
CA LEU A 166 23.31 -15.99 -2.08
C LEU A 166 24.16 -15.69 -3.33
N PHE A 167 23.79 -14.67 -4.12
CA PHE A 167 24.64 -14.18 -5.21
C PHE A 167 26.07 -13.88 -4.73
N TRP A 168 26.22 -13.35 -3.53
CA TRP A 168 27.51 -12.99 -2.95
C TRP A 168 28.28 -14.18 -2.38
N GLN A 169 27.74 -15.39 -2.39
CA GLN A 169 28.46 -16.60 -1.95
C GLN A 169 29.36 -17.23 -3.03
N GLN A 170 29.46 -16.60 -4.20
CA GLN A 170 30.29 -17.09 -5.30
C GLN A 170 31.78 -16.88 -5.03
N GLN A 171 32.53 -17.98 -4.94
CA GLN A 171 33.99 -17.96 -4.74
C GLN A 171 34.79 -17.67 -6.03
N ASN A 172 34.14 -17.74 -7.21
CA ASN A 172 34.79 -17.53 -8.49
C ASN A 172 33.84 -16.85 -9.50
N TYR A 173 33.51 -15.59 -9.26
CA TYR A 173 32.81 -14.73 -10.20
C TYR A 173 33.81 -14.07 -11.14
N TYR A 174 34.00 -14.67 -12.33
CA TYR A 174 35.01 -14.22 -13.31
C TYR A 174 36.43 -14.09 -12.73
N GLY A 175 36.85 -15.02 -11.86
CA GLY A 175 38.16 -14.98 -11.20
C GLY A 175 38.20 -14.21 -9.87
N VAL A 176 37.05 -13.71 -9.39
CA VAL A 176 36.95 -12.92 -8.15
C VAL A 176 36.08 -13.63 -7.11
N ASP A 177 36.55 -13.71 -5.87
CA ASP A 177 35.77 -14.19 -4.73
C ASP A 177 34.88 -13.07 -4.17
N LEU A 178 33.56 -13.25 -4.25
CA LEU A 178 32.56 -12.29 -3.77
C LEU A 178 32.17 -12.52 -2.30
N THR A 179 32.55 -13.66 -1.70
CA THR A 179 32.15 -14.06 -0.33
C THR A 179 32.46 -13.05 0.77
N PRO A 180 33.53 -12.21 0.69
CA PRO A 180 33.75 -11.18 1.69
C PRO A 180 32.61 -10.15 1.83
N LEU A 181 31.75 -10.00 0.82
CA LEU A 181 30.62 -9.06 0.83
C LEU A 181 29.28 -9.70 1.22
N HIS A 182 29.21 -11.02 1.38
CA HIS A 182 27.96 -11.73 1.69
C HIS A 182 27.27 -11.22 2.96
N GLY A 183 28.03 -11.03 4.05
CA GLY A 183 27.47 -10.56 5.32
C GLY A 183 26.84 -9.16 5.21
N SER A 184 27.52 -8.24 4.54
CA SER A 184 27.03 -6.87 4.29
C SER A 184 25.80 -6.88 3.39
N ALA A 185 25.79 -7.69 2.33
CA ALA A 185 24.65 -7.83 1.44
C ALA A 185 23.42 -8.42 2.17
N PHE A 186 23.62 -9.47 2.97
CA PHE A 186 22.56 -10.06 3.79
C PHE A 186 21.93 -9.03 4.72
N GLN A 187 22.74 -8.27 5.47
CA GLN A 187 22.24 -7.19 6.32
C GLN A 187 21.52 -6.09 5.52
N GLY A 188 22.06 -5.73 4.34
CA GLY A 188 21.45 -4.77 3.43
C GLY A 188 20.04 -5.18 3.00
N TYR A 189 19.84 -6.43 2.57
CA TYR A 189 18.51 -6.92 2.17
C TYR A 189 17.50 -6.92 3.32
N PHE A 190 17.91 -7.26 4.54
CA PHE A 190 17.05 -7.20 5.73
C PHE A 190 16.86 -5.79 6.32
N SER A 191 17.58 -4.79 5.80
CA SER A 191 17.39 -3.37 6.17
C SER A 191 16.36 -2.65 5.30
N GLN A 192 15.78 -3.33 4.31
CA GLN A 192 14.72 -2.78 3.48
C GLN A 192 13.35 -3.27 3.99
N PRO A 193 12.43 -2.38 4.36
CA PRO A 193 11.07 -2.80 4.62
C PRO A 193 10.39 -3.19 3.31
N VAL A 194 9.49 -4.16 3.36
CA VAL A 194 8.79 -4.68 2.18
C VAL A 194 7.43 -4.01 2.06
N VAL A 195 7.08 -3.55 0.87
CA VAL A 195 5.75 -2.99 0.57
C VAL A 195 5.04 -3.93 -0.40
N ASP A 196 3.97 -4.57 0.07
CA ASP A 196 3.08 -5.42 -0.73
C ASP A 196 1.75 -5.71 -0.05
N ALA A 197 0.83 -6.31 -0.81
CA ALA A 197 -0.38 -6.89 -0.26
C ALA A 197 -0.11 -8.31 0.23
N PHE A 198 -0.67 -8.67 1.38
CA PHE A 198 -0.54 -10.01 1.93
C PHE A 198 -1.84 -10.53 2.53
N ASP A 199 -1.93 -11.85 2.68
CA ASP A 199 -3.10 -12.50 3.27
C ASP A 199 -3.15 -12.27 4.79
N PRO A 200 -4.24 -11.71 5.35
CA PRO A 200 -4.33 -11.44 6.78
C PRO A 200 -4.21 -12.71 7.66
N ARG A 201 -4.37 -13.93 7.10
CA ARG A 201 -4.12 -15.20 7.80
C ARG A 201 -2.66 -15.41 8.19
N LEU A 202 -1.73 -14.65 7.62
CA LEU A 202 -0.31 -14.66 8.02
C LEU A 202 -0.06 -13.95 9.36
N LEU A 203 -1.04 -13.20 9.87
CA LEU A 203 -0.94 -12.52 11.16
C LEU A 203 -0.99 -13.54 12.31
N VAL A 204 -0.04 -13.41 13.23
CA VAL A 204 0.16 -14.32 14.37
C VAL A 204 -0.67 -13.90 15.58
N ALA A 205 -1.03 -12.62 15.67
CA ALA A 205 -1.83 -12.04 16.74
C ALA A 205 -2.80 -10.97 16.20
N PRO A 206 -3.87 -10.62 16.93
CA PRO A 206 -4.69 -9.47 16.61
C PRO A 206 -3.85 -8.19 16.58
N PRO A 207 -4.16 -7.23 15.69
CA PRO A 207 -3.42 -5.99 15.61
C PRO A 207 -3.65 -5.08 16.81
N ILE A 208 -2.61 -4.32 17.16
CA ILE A 208 -2.72 -3.12 17.99
C ILE A 208 -2.61 -1.89 17.09
N PHE A 209 -2.92 -0.70 17.61
CA PHE A 209 -2.70 0.54 16.88
C PHE A 209 -2.10 1.65 17.74
N HIS A 210 -1.36 2.55 17.09
CA HIS A 210 -0.94 3.83 17.62
C HIS A 210 -1.75 4.93 16.93
N GLY A 211 -2.46 5.75 17.71
CA GLY A 211 -3.33 6.80 17.20
C GLY A 211 -2.63 8.15 17.15
N ILE A 212 -2.80 8.87 16.04
CA ILE A 212 -2.31 10.23 15.84
C ILE A 212 -3.52 11.14 15.64
N ASP A 213 -3.76 12.05 16.58
CA ASP A 213 -4.84 13.04 16.49
C ASP A 213 -4.31 14.30 15.80
N PHE A 214 -4.63 14.48 14.51
CA PHE A 214 -4.13 15.60 13.71
C PHE A 214 -4.65 16.95 14.21
N MET A 215 -5.72 16.98 15.01
CA MET A 215 -6.21 18.21 15.65
C MET A 215 -5.35 18.66 16.83
N LYS A 216 -4.54 17.77 17.41
CA LYS A 216 -3.82 18.03 18.68
C LYS A 216 -2.31 17.89 18.59
N ILE A 217 -1.81 16.97 17.77
CA ILE A 217 -0.39 16.65 17.70
C ILE A 217 0.42 17.87 17.27
N LYS A 218 1.60 18.08 17.84
CA LYS A 218 2.55 19.10 17.40
C LYS A 218 3.48 18.56 16.33
N GLU A 219 4.02 19.44 15.50
CA GLU A 219 4.98 19.08 14.46
C GLU A 219 6.17 18.30 15.03
N GLU A 220 6.70 18.72 16.19
CA GLU A 220 7.89 18.09 16.77
C GLU A 220 7.65 16.67 17.27
N GLU A 221 6.40 16.31 17.59
CA GLU A 221 6.01 14.96 17.99
C GLU A 221 6.05 13.97 16.82
N LEU A 222 6.12 14.46 15.57
CA LEU A 222 6.31 13.62 14.40
C LEU A 222 7.79 13.28 14.17
N TYR A 223 8.75 14.03 14.73
CA TYR A 223 10.17 13.78 14.49
C TYR A 223 10.68 12.47 15.11
N GLU A 224 10.04 12.04 16.20
CA GLU A 224 10.36 10.80 16.89
C GLU A 224 9.08 10.15 17.39
N ILE A 225 8.71 9.03 16.78
CA ILE A 225 7.51 8.26 17.13
C ILE A 225 7.94 6.96 17.79
N ASP A 226 7.60 6.82 19.05
CA ASP A 226 7.97 5.67 19.87
C ASP A 226 6.74 4.86 20.31
N ILE A 227 6.66 3.62 19.84
CA ILE A 227 5.49 2.76 20.04
C ILE A 227 5.92 1.48 20.78
N PRO A 228 5.52 1.32 22.06
CA PRO A 228 5.71 0.06 22.76
C PRO A 228 4.78 -1.01 22.16
N LEU A 229 5.32 -2.20 21.94
CA LEU A 229 4.60 -3.32 21.33
C LEU A 229 4.28 -4.37 22.39
N ARG A 230 3.03 -4.83 22.41
CA ARG A 230 2.59 -5.96 23.21
C ARG A 230 1.49 -6.71 22.47
N PHE A 231 1.73 -7.99 22.20
CA PHE A 231 0.80 -8.89 21.53
C PHE A 231 0.66 -10.19 22.32
N THR A 232 -0.48 -10.85 22.16
CA THR A 232 -0.65 -12.25 22.60
C THR A 232 -0.80 -13.10 21.35
N SER A 233 0.09 -14.07 21.16
CA SER A 233 0.07 -14.95 20.00
C SER A 233 -1.20 -15.79 19.99
N SER A 234 -1.93 -15.79 18.88
CA SER A 234 -3.11 -16.65 18.69
C SER A 234 -2.73 -18.08 18.31
N VAL A 235 -1.53 -18.26 17.75
CA VAL A 235 -1.07 -19.53 17.17
C VAL A 235 0.38 -19.84 17.58
N GLY A 236 0.79 -21.11 17.47
CA GLY A 236 2.20 -21.45 17.48
C GLY A 236 2.83 -21.12 16.12
N ALA A 237 3.89 -20.31 16.08
CA ALA A 237 4.48 -19.86 14.82
C ALA A 237 5.94 -19.44 14.96
N ARG A 238 6.64 -19.42 13.82
CA ARG A 238 7.90 -18.67 13.64
C ARG A 238 7.56 -17.26 13.18
N VAL A 239 7.71 -16.27 14.05
CA VAL A 239 7.43 -14.86 13.78
C VAL A 239 8.57 -14.28 12.96
N HIS A 240 8.26 -13.93 11.71
CA HIS A 240 9.21 -13.43 10.74
C HIS A 240 9.37 -11.90 10.79
N GLY A 241 8.46 -11.19 11.45
CA GLY A 241 8.55 -9.75 11.58
C GLY A 241 7.27 -9.08 12.05
N LEU A 242 7.18 -7.77 11.80
CA LEU A 242 6.03 -6.93 12.09
C LEU A 242 5.41 -6.43 10.79
N ALA A 243 4.12 -6.66 10.60
CA ALA A 243 3.32 -6.09 9.53
C ALA A 243 2.64 -4.83 10.05
N CYS A 244 2.61 -3.80 9.21
CA CYS A 244 2.05 -2.51 9.54
C CYS A 244 1.18 -1.97 8.40
N TRP A 245 0.11 -1.27 8.75
CA TRP A 245 -0.77 -0.56 7.82
C TRP A 245 -1.35 0.65 8.54
N PHE A 246 -2.19 1.42 7.87
CA PHE A 246 -2.85 2.56 8.49
C PHE A 246 -4.31 2.74 8.09
N ASP A 247 -5.03 3.40 8.99
CA ASP A 247 -6.36 3.92 8.73
C ASP A 247 -6.37 5.43 8.99
N VAL A 248 -7.19 6.19 8.27
CA VAL A 248 -7.46 7.60 8.60
C VAL A 248 -8.96 7.84 8.74
N LEU A 249 -9.33 8.66 9.72
CA LEU A 249 -10.70 9.01 10.06
C LEU A 249 -11.04 10.39 9.53
N PHE A 250 -12.13 10.49 8.77
CA PHE A 250 -12.84 11.73 8.48
C PHE A 250 -13.98 11.88 9.48
N ASN A 251 -13.77 12.69 10.53
CA ASN A 251 -14.74 12.87 11.62
C ASN A 251 -15.78 13.96 11.28
N GLY A 252 -16.61 13.67 10.28
CA GLY A 252 -17.66 14.57 9.84
C GLY A 252 -18.83 14.69 10.83
N SER A 253 -19.62 15.76 10.73
CA SER A 253 -20.74 16.02 11.64
C SER A 253 -21.93 15.11 11.39
N THR A 254 -22.08 14.61 10.15
CA THR A 254 -23.18 13.72 9.76
C THR A 254 -22.76 12.27 9.91
N VAL A 255 -21.60 11.90 9.37
CA VAL A 255 -21.07 10.54 9.38
C VAL A 255 -19.56 10.52 9.56
N GLN A 256 -19.09 9.50 10.27
CA GLN A 256 -17.67 9.16 10.34
C GLN A 256 -17.30 8.23 9.19
N ARG A 257 -16.23 8.53 8.48
CA ARG A 257 -15.70 7.68 7.40
C ARG A 257 -14.25 7.29 7.68
N TRP A 258 -13.93 6.03 7.41
CA TRP A 258 -12.58 5.50 7.51
C TRP A 258 -12.06 5.14 6.12
N LEU A 259 -10.88 5.63 5.79
CA LEU A 259 -10.06 5.06 4.73
C LEU A 259 -9.11 4.07 5.40
N SER A 260 -9.17 2.80 5.02
CA SER A 260 -8.32 1.75 5.58
C SER A 260 -7.40 1.17 4.52
N THR A 261 -6.17 0.87 4.93
CA THR A 261 -5.19 0.11 4.14
C THR A 261 -4.93 -1.28 4.72
N ALA A 262 -5.85 -1.80 5.54
CA ALA A 262 -5.70 -3.08 6.21
C ALA A 262 -5.56 -4.27 5.23
N PRO A 263 -4.76 -5.29 5.59
CA PRO A 263 -4.70 -6.52 4.79
C PRO A 263 -6.08 -7.20 4.74
N GLY A 264 -6.45 -7.69 3.56
CA GLY A 264 -7.78 -8.27 3.32
C GLY A 264 -8.88 -7.26 2.98
N ALA A 265 -8.65 -5.96 3.16
CA ALA A 265 -9.48 -4.93 2.54
C ALA A 265 -9.11 -4.76 1.05
N PRO A 266 -9.95 -4.08 0.23
CA PRO A 266 -9.57 -3.73 -1.13
C PRO A 266 -8.23 -2.99 -1.17
N THR A 267 -7.30 -3.48 -1.98
CA THR A 267 -5.93 -2.97 -2.05
C THR A 267 -5.91 -1.52 -2.52
N THR A 268 -5.16 -0.69 -1.79
CA THR A 268 -4.81 0.68 -2.16
C THR A 268 -3.38 0.72 -2.71
N HIS A 269 -2.99 1.83 -3.34
CA HIS A 269 -1.63 1.98 -3.85
C HIS A 269 -0.54 2.03 -2.75
N TRP A 270 -0.92 2.26 -1.48
CA TRP A 270 -0.01 2.20 -0.34
C TRP A 270 0.36 0.78 0.06
N TYR A 271 -0.46 -0.21 -0.31
CA TYR A 271 -0.33 -1.60 0.16
C TYR A 271 -0.19 -1.67 1.70
N GLN A 272 0.57 -2.64 2.20
CA GLN A 272 1.00 -2.72 3.60
C GLN A 272 2.53 -2.74 3.67
N LEU A 273 3.08 -2.44 4.85
CA LEU A 273 4.51 -2.51 5.13
C LEU A 273 4.83 -3.76 5.96
N ARG A 274 5.90 -4.48 5.63
CA ARG A 274 6.39 -5.61 6.43
C ARG A 274 7.87 -5.40 6.78
N CYS A 275 8.16 -5.28 8.06
CA CYS A 275 9.50 -5.20 8.61
C CYS A 275 9.97 -6.63 8.95
N VAL A 276 10.86 -7.19 8.14
CA VAL A 276 11.33 -8.58 8.28
C VAL A 276 12.54 -8.63 9.21
N LEU A 277 12.52 -9.55 10.17
CA LEU A 277 13.63 -9.81 11.07
C LEU A 277 14.64 -10.76 10.42
N SER A 278 15.93 -10.46 10.53
CA SER A 278 17.00 -11.37 10.08
C SER A 278 17.10 -12.64 10.94
N GLN A 279 16.64 -12.57 12.19
CA GLN A 279 16.51 -13.69 13.11
C GLN A 279 15.06 -13.81 13.59
N PRO A 280 14.23 -14.65 12.98
CA PRO A 280 12.85 -14.87 13.42
C PRO A 280 12.79 -15.45 14.84
N ILE A 281 11.72 -15.13 15.58
CA ILE A 281 11.49 -15.66 16.95
C ILE A 281 10.37 -16.71 16.93
N TYR A 282 10.42 -17.70 17.82
CA TYR A 282 9.43 -18.78 17.89
C TYR A 282 8.43 -18.53 19.01
N VAL A 283 7.14 -18.69 18.77
CA VAL A 283 6.13 -18.46 19.81
C VAL A 283 5.13 -19.60 19.85
N MET A 284 4.56 -19.84 21.03
CA MET A 284 3.41 -20.72 21.22
C MET A 284 2.11 -19.91 21.28
N ALA A 285 0.97 -20.56 21.02
CA ALA A 285 -0.33 -19.96 21.24
C ALA A 285 -0.49 -19.53 22.72
N GLY A 286 -1.08 -18.36 22.95
CA GLY A 286 -1.22 -17.74 24.26
C GLY A 286 0.04 -17.04 24.78
N GLN A 287 1.16 -17.10 24.06
CA GLN A 287 2.41 -16.49 24.51
C GLN A 287 2.46 -14.98 24.22
N GLU A 288 3.01 -14.23 25.17
CA GLU A 288 3.25 -12.79 24.99
C GLU A 288 4.46 -12.52 24.10
N ILE A 289 4.28 -11.59 23.16
CA ILE A 289 5.33 -10.96 22.35
C ILE A 289 5.40 -9.50 22.75
N THR A 290 6.56 -9.04 23.22
CA THR A 290 6.81 -7.65 23.58
C THR A 290 7.83 -7.02 22.63
N GLY A 291 7.90 -5.70 22.60
CA GLY A 291 8.83 -5.03 21.71
C GLY A 291 8.69 -3.53 21.69
N ARG A 292 9.32 -2.92 20.68
CA ARG A 292 9.28 -1.49 20.43
C ARG A 292 9.42 -1.24 18.92
N LEU A 293 8.56 -0.39 18.38
CA LEU A 293 8.71 0.20 17.05
C LEU A 293 9.04 1.68 17.25
N HIS A 294 10.26 2.06 16.95
CA HIS A 294 10.77 3.41 17.16
C HIS A 294 11.19 4.00 15.82
N MET A 295 10.59 5.13 15.44
CA MET A 295 10.79 5.77 14.15
C MET A 295 11.40 7.16 14.36
N ILE A 296 12.51 7.44 13.70
CA ILE A 296 13.21 8.72 13.80
C ILE A 296 13.27 9.36 12.42
N ALA A 297 12.71 10.56 12.31
CA ALA A 297 12.71 11.33 11.08
C ALA A 297 14.13 11.76 10.68
N HIS A 298 14.40 11.80 9.38
CA HIS A 298 15.67 12.30 8.84
C HIS A 298 15.47 13.19 7.61
N ASN A 299 16.56 13.81 7.16
CA ASN A 299 16.57 14.88 6.16
C ASN A 299 16.19 14.41 4.74
N ALA A 300 16.05 13.10 4.50
CA ALA A 300 15.62 12.57 3.21
C ALA A 300 14.08 12.51 3.06
N GLN A 301 13.34 13.25 3.91
CA GLN A 301 11.87 13.23 3.96
C GLN A 301 11.33 11.82 4.28
N SER A 302 11.93 11.14 5.25
CA SER A 302 11.51 9.79 5.65
C SER A 302 11.96 9.48 7.08
N TYR A 303 11.84 8.21 7.48
CA TYR A 303 12.11 7.70 8.82
C TYR A 303 13.09 6.52 8.78
N THR A 304 14.01 6.52 9.73
CA THR A 304 14.72 5.31 10.13
C THR A 304 13.86 4.56 11.14
N ILE A 305 13.60 3.28 10.87
CA ILE A 305 12.80 2.40 11.71
C ILE A 305 13.74 1.51 12.54
N TYR A 306 13.56 1.51 13.84
CA TYR A 306 14.17 0.56 14.78
C TYR A 306 13.07 -0.33 15.33
N LEU A 307 13.11 -1.61 14.96
CA LEU A 307 12.18 -2.62 15.45
C LEU A 307 12.90 -3.54 16.40
N THR A 308 12.27 -3.86 17.53
CA THR A 308 12.66 -4.96 18.40
C THR A 308 11.42 -5.77 18.76
N LEU A 309 11.49 -7.09 18.60
CA LEU A 309 10.50 -8.04 19.09
C LEU A 309 11.17 -9.05 20.01
N SER A 310 10.43 -9.49 21.02
CA SER A 310 10.92 -10.38 22.07
C SER A 310 9.83 -11.30 22.57
N ALA A 311 10.16 -12.56 22.80
CA ALA A 311 9.30 -13.53 23.45
C ALA A 311 10.13 -14.42 24.38
N LYS A 312 9.51 -15.04 25.38
CA LYS A 312 10.21 -16.05 26.20
C LYS A 312 10.49 -17.30 25.34
N MET A 313 11.59 -18.01 25.56
CA MET A 313 11.80 -19.30 24.89
C MET A 313 10.82 -20.36 25.41
N TRP A 314 10.46 -21.32 24.55
CA TRP A 314 9.66 -22.50 24.90
C TRP A 314 10.37 -23.77 24.39
N GLY A 315 10.49 -24.82 25.23
CA GLY A 315 11.12 -26.10 24.89
C GLY A 315 11.93 -26.76 26.01
N PRO A 316 12.58 -27.92 25.77
CA PRO A 316 13.44 -28.59 26.76
C PRO A 316 14.56 -27.65 27.21
N GLY A 317 14.60 -27.32 28.50
CA GLY A 317 15.50 -26.30 29.09
C GLY A 317 14.81 -24.97 29.46
N ALA A 318 13.50 -24.83 29.22
CA ALA A 318 12.75 -23.59 29.45
C ALA A 318 12.25 -23.35 30.90
N GLU A 319 12.59 -24.19 31.89
CA GLU A 319 12.21 -23.94 33.29
C GLU A 319 13.40 -23.67 34.21
N GLN A 320 13.80 -22.40 34.23
CA GLN A 320 13.97 -21.55 35.43
C GLN A 320 14.08 -20.10 34.92
N GLY A 321 12.95 -19.50 34.54
CA GLY A 321 12.82 -18.05 34.29
C GLY A 321 13.76 -17.41 33.25
N GLY A 322 13.31 -17.28 32.00
CA GLY A 322 13.53 -16.00 31.31
C GLY A 322 14.65 -15.88 30.28
N ILE A 323 15.00 -16.92 29.52
CA ILE A 323 15.75 -16.68 28.27
C ILE A 323 14.80 -16.01 27.26
N LEU A 324 15.06 -14.73 26.99
CA LEU A 324 14.33 -13.92 26.03
C LEU A 324 14.98 -14.12 24.66
N GLN A 325 14.21 -14.63 23.71
CA GLN A 325 14.59 -14.58 22.30
C GLN A 325 14.21 -13.19 21.81
N THR A 326 15.22 -12.39 21.51
CA THR A 326 15.09 -11.01 21.06
C THR A 326 15.68 -10.89 19.68
N SER A 327 14.95 -10.22 18.80
CA SER A 327 15.41 -9.89 17.47
C SER A 327 15.13 -8.43 17.18
N SER A 328 16.12 -7.77 16.61
CA SER A 328 16.07 -6.34 16.30
C SER A 328 16.57 -6.09 14.89
N CYS A 329 15.97 -5.10 14.23
CA CYS A 329 16.45 -4.62 12.95
C CYS A 329 16.35 -3.09 12.85
N LYS A 330 17.20 -2.55 11.98
CA LYS A 330 17.19 -1.15 11.56
C LYS A 330 16.82 -1.12 10.09
N LEU A 331 15.75 -0.42 9.73
CA LEU A 331 15.29 -0.27 8.36
C LEU A 331 15.23 1.20 7.95
N ASP A 332 15.33 1.46 6.66
CA ASP A 332 15.11 2.79 6.08
C ASP A 332 13.78 2.79 5.30
N LEU A 333 12.84 3.65 5.71
CA LEU A 333 11.54 3.78 5.06
C LEU A 333 11.63 4.54 3.72
N LYS A 334 12.77 5.17 3.41
CA LYS A 334 12.93 5.96 2.18
C LYS A 334 12.92 5.10 0.92
N GLU A 335 13.56 3.94 0.98
CA GLU A 335 13.75 3.04 -0.17
C GLU A 335 13.25 1.63 0.15
N PRO A 336 11.91 1.47 0.31
CA PRO A 336 11.33 0.16 0.56
C PRO A 336 11.48 -0.75 -0.67
N TYR A 337 11.49 -2.05 -0.42
CA TYR A 337 11.38 -3.05 -1.47
C TYR A 337 9.90 -3.25 -1.84
N TYR A 338 9.48 -2.69 -2.98
CA TYR A 338 8.15 -2.93 -3.54
C TYR A 338 8.08 -4.33 -4.15
N ARG A 339 7.37 -5.24 -3.46
CA ARG A 339 7.22 -6.63 -3.87
C ARG A 339 5.91 -6.81 -4.64
N MET A 340 5.96 -6.58 -5.95
CA MET A 340 4.84 -6.87 -6.84
C MET A 340 4.71 -8.39 -6.95
N SER A 341 3.63 -8.99 -6.42
CA SER A 341 3.31 -10.38 -6.70
C SER A 341 3.11 -10.51 -8.21
N GLN A 342 4.02 -11.21 -8.91
CA GLN A 342 3.71 -11.66 -10.26
C GLN A 342 2.41 -12.48 -10.16
N PRO A 343 1.39 -12.25 -11.01
CA PRO A 343 0.31 -13.21 -11.11
C PRO A 343 0.96 -14.56 -11.45
N GLN A 344 0.86 -15.53 -10.55
CA GLN A 344 1.29 -16.89 -10.86
C GLN A 344 0.51 -17.31 -12.11
N ALA A 345 1.22 -17.51 -13.23
CA ALA A 345 0.64 -18.15 -14.39
C ALA A 345 0.24 -19.55 -13.94
N TYR A 346 -1.05 -19.80 -13.79
CA TYR A 346 -1.55 -21.17 -13.68
C TYR A 346 -1.05 -21.91 -14.93
N PRO A 347 -0.27 -23.00 -14.79
CA PRO A 347 0.00 -23.82 -15.95
C PRO A 347 -1.34 -24.39 -16.41
N MET A 348 -1.79 -24.00 -17.60
CA MET A 348 -2.83 -24.74 -18.29
C MET A 348 -2.33 -26.18 -18.40
N VAL A 349 -3.05 -27.10 -17.76
CA VAL A 349 -2.86 -28.53 -17.97
C VAL A 349 -3.24 -28.80 -19.42
N GLN A 350 -2.25 -28.87 -20.30
CA GLN A 350 -2.43 -29.46 -21.62
C GLN A 350 -2.46 -30.97 -21.42
N ASP A 351 -3.65 -31.56 -21.55
CA ASP A 351 -3.81 -32.99 -21.81
C ASP A 351 -3.02 -33.35 -23.07
N GLN A 352 -1.81 -33.91 -22.89
CA GLN A 352 -1.13 -34.63 -23.95
C GLN A 352 -1.32 -36.12 -23.70
N GLN A 353 -2.34 -36.67 -24.35
CA GLN A 353 -2.41 -38.10 -24.62
C GLN A 353 -1.17 -38.51 -25.42
N SER A 354 -0.52 -39.54 -24.90
CA SER A 354 0.64 -40.22 -25.46
C SER A 354 0.37 -40.79 -26.85
N HIS A 355 1.13 -40.35 -27.84
CA HIS A 355 1.44 -41.18 -29.01
C HIS A 355 2.96 -41.25 -29.21
N GLN A 356 3.49 -42.43 -28.89
CA GLN A 356 4.84 -42.85 -29.24
C GLN A 356 4.98 -42.89 -30.77
N LEU A 357 5.98 -42.22 -31.32
CA LEU A 357 6.43 -42.41 -32.70
C LEU A 357 7.85 -42.97 -32.68
N ILE A 358 7.94 -44.19 -33.20
CA ILE A 358 9.10 -45.04 -33.31
C ILE A 358 10.06 -44.45 -34.36
N SER A 359 11.36 -44.46 -34.04
CA SER A 359 12.48 -44.08 -34.90
C SER A 359 12.69 -45.10 -36.02
N THR A 360 12.91 -44.64 -37.26
CA THR A 360 13.64 -45.39 -38.29
C THR A 360 14.45 -44.47 -39.21
N GLN A 361 15.70 -44.88 -39.43
CA GLN A 361 16.74 -44.28 -40.27
C GLN A 361 16.52 -44.54 -41.78
N ASP A 362 17.35 -43.86 -42.57
CA ASP A 362 17.43 -43.72 -44.03
C ASP A 362 17.42 -44.99 -44.93
N ILE A 363 17.28 -44.69 -46.25
CA ILE A 363 17.65 -45.37 -47.52
C ILE A 363 16.62 -46.37 -48.16
N PRO A 364 16.58 -46.60 -49.51
CA PRO A 364 15.94 -45.79 -50.57
C PRO A 364 14.94 -46.55 -51.50
N ILE A 365 14.18 -45.77 -52.28
CA ILE A 365 13.62 -45.98 -53.66
C ILE A 365 13.45 -47.43 -54.17
N GLN A 366 12.21 -47.83 -54.51
CA GLN A 366 11.86 -48.44 -55.81
C GLN A 366 10.35 -48.46 -56.10
N THR A 367 10.06 -48.29 -57.38
CA THR A 367 8.78 -48.22 -58.11
C THR A 367 7.98 -49.53 -58.12
N HIS A 368 6.65 -49.47 -58.09
CA HIS A 368 5.73 -50.10 -59.06
C HIS A 368 4.24 -49.99 -58.63
N ASP A 369 3.43 -49.39 -59.51
CA ASP A 369 2.23 -49.95 -60.13
C ASP A 369 0.94 -50.32 -59.36
N LEU A 370 -0.15 -49.78 -59.94
CA LEU A 370 -1.48 -50.36 -60.23
C LEU A 370 -2.67 -50.12 -59.28
N ASP A 371 -3.63 -49.36 -59.86
CA ASP A 371 -5.04 -49.71 -60.11
C ASP A 371 -6.10 -49.71 -58.99
N ASP A 372 -6.94 -48.66 -59.11
CA ASP A 372 -8.40 -48.70 -59.31
C ASP A 372 -9.36 -48.92 -58.12
N PRO A 373 -10.63 -48.48 -58.25
CA PRO A 373 -11.36 -47.78 -57.20
C PRO A 373 -12.69 -48.53 -56.94
N GLU A 374 -13.63 -47.90 -56.24
CA GLU A 374 -15.10 -48.07 -56.33
C GLU A 374 -15.71 -47.70 -54.96
N LEU A 375 -16.96 -47.27 -54.79
CA LEU A 375 -17.89 -46.46 -55.56
C LEU A 375 -19.11 -46.26 -54.61
N MET A 376 -19.68 -45.05 -54.62
CA MET A 376 -21.13 -44.77 -54.59
C MET A 376 -22.03 -44.80 -53.31
N GLN A 377 -22.87 -43.74 -53.31
CA GLN A 377 -24.30 -43.63 -52.91
C GLN A 377 -24.68 -43.18 -51.48
N GLN A 378 -24.76 -41.85 -51.27
CA GLN A 378 -25.96 -40.96 -51.31
C GLN A 378 -27.35 -41.48 -50.78
N PRO A 379 -28.36 -40.61 -50.53
CA PRO A 379 -28.71 -39.99 -49.23
C PRO A 379 -30.21 -40.19 -48.84
N SER A 380 -30.69 -39.58 -47.73
CA SER A 380 -31.91 -38.72 -47.67
C SER A 380 -32.53 -38.55 -46.27
N PRO A 381 -33.35 -37.49 -46.04
CA PRO A 381 -33.71 -36.90 -44.73
C PRO A 381 -35.22 -36.94 -44.41
N ASN A 382 -35.60 -36.44 -43.22
CA ASN A 382 -36.90 -35.80 -42.85
C ASN A 382 -37.01 -35.78 -41.31
N SER A 383 -37.72 -34.90 -40.60
CA SER A 383 -38.47 -33.66 -40.84
C SER A 383 -39.15 -33.30 -39.50
N GLY A 384 -39.40 -32.00 -39.23
CA GLY A 384 -40.62 -31.57 -38.52
C GLY A 384 -40.51 -30.99 -37.10
N THR A 385 -40.58 -29.65 -37.02
CA THR A 385 -41.59 -28.80 -36.29
C THR A 385 -42.08 -29.21 -34.87
N HIS A 386 -42.26 -28.35 -33.85
CA HIS A 386 -43.04 -27.08 -33.80
C HIS A 386 -42.83 -26.31 -32.46
N LEU A 387 -43.20 -25.01 -32.47
CA LEU A 387 -43.38 -23.96 -31.44
C LEU A 387 -44.01 -24.41 -30.09
N ASN A 388 -43.94 -23.70 -28.93
CA ASN A 388 -44.43 -22.33 -28.67
C ASN A 388 -44.11 -21.80 -27.24
N MET A 389 -44.15 -20.47 -27.08
CA MET A 389 -44.07 -19.68 -25.82
C MET A 389 -45.39 -19.70 -25.01
N MET A 390 -45.32 -19.48 -23.68
CA MET A 390 -46.12 -18.46 -22.94
C MET A 390 -45.79 -18.38 -21.43
N GLU A 391 -46.06 -17.19 -20.88
CA GLU A 391 -45.71 -16.64 -19.56
C GLU A 391 -46.67 -16.99 -18.38
N ASN A 392 -46.22 -16.57 -17.18
CA ASN A 392 -46.94 -16.11 -15.97
C ASN A 392 -47.53 -17.13 -14.98
N VAL A 393 -46.98 -17.15 -13.75
CA VAL A 393 -47.50 -16.50 -12.52
C VAL A 393 -46.31 -16.11 -11.64
#